data_AF-A0A3N0BUB0-F1
#
_entry.id   AF-A0A3N0BUB0-F1
#
_cell.length_a   1.000
_cell.length_b   1.000
_cell.length_c   1.000
_cell.angle_alpha   90.00
_cell.angle_beta   90.00
_cell.angle_gamma   90.00
#
_symmetry.space_group_name_H-M   'P 1'
#
loop_
_entity.id
_entity.type
_entity.pdbx_description
1 polymer ?
#
loop_
_entity_poly.entity_id
_entity_poly.type
_entity_poly.pdbx_seq_one_letter_code
_entity_poly.pdbx_strand_id
1 'polypeptide(L)'
;MWNYGNQAFVEEIWPEAADIESSVYFALMLTANALCVAYAPVLADGAVVPDSWKLAEIFQARHTWSQFNGGNRDEIGADGYAVPVYPLVFAARDLLRPKSSPLSRLR
;
A
#
# COMPACT_ATOMS: atom_id res chain seq x y z
N MET A 1 -6.94 8.73 -9.89
CA MET A 1 -6.93 8.05 -8.58
C MET A 1 -7.20 6.57 -8.83
N TRP A 2 -6.50 5.63 -8.18
CA TRP A 2 -6.42 4.25 -8.66
C TRP A 2 -7.60 3.37 -8.24
N ASN A 3 -7.87 3.22 -6.94
CA ASN A 3 -9.03 2.48 -6.43
C ASN A 3 -10.17 3.36 -5.91
N TYR A 4 -10.09 4.68 -6.07
CA TYR A 4 -11.14 5.59 -5.60
C TYR A 4 -12.47 5.28 -6.31
N GLY A 5 -13.48 4.86 -5.53
CA GLY A 5 -14.79 4.43 -6.03
C GLY A 5 -14.91 2.94 -6.35
N ASN A 6 -13.84 2.15 -6.19
CA ASN A 6 -13.87 0.69 -6.35
C ASN A 6 -13.85 -0.04 -5.00
N GLN A 7 -14.76 0.36 -4.11
CA GLN A 7 -14.86 -0.19 -2.76
C GLN A 7 -15.08 -1.71 -2.77
N ALA A 8 -15.91 -2.22 -3.70
CA ALA A 8 -16.16 -3.65 -3.84
C ALA A 8 -14.88 -4.46 -4.10
N PHE A 9 -13.97 -3.98 -4.96
CA PHE A 9 -12.69 -4.65 -5.18
C PHE A 9 -11.78 -4.59 -3.96
N VAL A 10 -11.77 -3.46 -3.25
CA VAL A 10 -10.99 -3.34 -2.01
C VAL A 10 -11.48 -4.34 -0.96
N GLU A 11 -12.80 -4.49 -0.79
CA GLU A 11 -13.40 -5.45 0.14
C GLU A 11 -13.22 -6.91 -0.29
N GLU A 12 -13.15 -7.19 -1.60
CA GLU A 12 -12.81 -8.54 -2.10
C GLU A 12 -11.39 -8.96 -1.68
N ILE A 13 -10.43 -8.02 -1.72
CA ILE A 13 -9.02 -8.28 -1.40
C ILE A 13 -8.73 -8.12 0.10
N TRP A 14 -9.43 -7.20 0.77
CA TRP A 14 -9.29 -6.86 2.17
C TRP A 14 -10.69 -6.79 2.82
N PRO A 15 -11.31 -7.94 3.15
CA PRO A 15 -12.69 -8.00 3.66
C PRO A 15 -12.92 -7.19 4.93
N GLU A 16 -11.92 -7.11 5.82
CA GLU A 16 -12.00 -6.36 7.07
C GLU A 16 -12.11 -4.83 6.85
N ALA A 17 -11.89 -4.35 5.62
CA ALA A 17 -12.12 -2.95 5.27
C ALA A 17 -13.60 -2.55 5.40
N ALA A 18 -14.53 -3.50 5.26
CA ALA A 18 -15.98 -3.26 5.38
C ALA A 18 -16.39 -2.81 6.80
N ASP A 19 -15.59 -3.17 7.81
CA ASP A 19 -15.85 -2.82 9.22
C ASP A 19 -15.24 -1.46 9.62
N ILE A 20 -14.50 -0.80 8.72
CA ILE A 20 -13.86 0.49 8.99
C ILE A 20 -14.85 1.61 8.73
N GLU A 21 -14.93 2.56 9.67
CA GLU A 21 -15.76 3.75 9.51
C GLU A 21 -15.38 4.51 8.23
N SER A 22 -16.38 4.97 7.47
CA SER A 22 -16.20 5.46 6.10
C SER A 22 -15.23 6.64 5.99
N SER A 23 -15.24 7.57 6.95
CA SER A 23 -14.29 8.69 6.95
C SER A 23 -12.84 8.24 7.21
N VAL A 24 -12.65 7.25 8.09
CA VAL A 24 -11.35 6.64 8.34
C VAL A 24 -10.86 5.85 7.12
N TYR A 25 -11.73 5.02 6.52
CA TYR A 25 -11.42 4.29 5.29
C TYR A 25 -10.98 5.23 4.17
N PHE A 26 -11.73 6.33 3.99
CA PHE A 26 -11.40 7.36 3.01
C PHE A 26 -10.01 7.96 3.24
N ALA A 27 -9.70 8.33 4.48
CA ALA A 27 -8.40 8.90 4.84
C ALA A 27 -7.25 7.92 4.60
N LEU A 28 -7.45 6.63 4.93
CA LEU A 28 -6.48 5.56 4.68
C LEU A 28 -6.18 5.39 3.20
N MET A 29 -7.22 5.26 2.37
CA MET A 29 -7.07 5.07 0.93
C MET A 29 -6.47 6.30 0.24
N LEU A 30 -6.87 7.51 0.64
CA LEU A 30 -6.27 8.75 0.14
C LEU A 30 -4.77 8.82 0.45
N THR A 31 -4.40 8.51 1.69
CA THR A 31 -3.00 8.50 2.14
C THR A 31 -2.19 7.44 1.39
N ALA A 32 -2.72 6.23 1.27
CA ALA A 32 -2.11 5.15 0.49
C ALA A 32 -1.89 5.55 -0.97
N ASN A 33 -2.90 6.16 -1.61
CA ASN A 33 -2.79 6.65 -2.98
C ASN A 33 -1.63 7.64 -3.13
N ALA A 34 -1.58 8.64 -2.26
CA ALA A 34 -0.56 9.70 -2.33
C ALA A 34 0.85 9.12 -2.21
N LEU A 35 1.07 8.19 -1.28
CA LEU A 35 2.36 7.54 -1.07
C LEU A 35 2.74 6.64 -2.26
N CYS A 36 1.80 5.85 -2.77
CA CYS A 36 2.05 4.98 -3.90
C CYS A 36 2.32 5.77 -5.19
N VAL A 37 1.56 6.83 -5.47
CA VAL A 37 1.75 7.71 -6.62
C VAL A 37 3.10 8.41 -6.57
N ALA A 38 3.52 8.90 -5.39
CA ALA A 38 4.82 9.53 -5.23
C ALA A 38 6.01 8.57 -5.49
N TYR A 39 5.82 7.28 -5.25
CA TYR A 39 6.86 6.26 -5.44
C TYR A 39 6.83 5.60 -6.83
N ALA A 40 5.66 5.51 -7.45
CA ALA A 40 5.45 4.82 -8.71
C ALA A 40 6.29 5.45 -9.84
N PRO A 41 6.68 4.65 -10.86
CA PRO A 41 7.14 5.19 -12.13
C PRO A 41 6.11 6.15 -12.75
N VAL A 42 6.57 7.08 -13.58
CA VAL A 42 5.66 7.91 -14.38
C VAL A 42 4.99 7.04 -15.44
N LEU A 43 3.67 7.06 -15.49
CA LEU A 43 2.90 6.49 -16.59
C LEU A 43 2.84 7.47 -17.76
N ALA A 44 2.84 6.95 -18.99
CA ALA A 44 2.55 7.77 -20.16
C ALA A 44 1.11 8.30 -20.11
N ASP A 45 0.87 9.45 -20.73
CA ASP A 45 -0.46 10.05 -20.78
C ASP A 45 -1.47 9.08 -21.41
N GLY A 46 -2.60 8.88 -20.72
CA GLY A 46 -3.66 7.96 -21.14
C GLY A 46 -3.38 6.47 -20.91
N ALA A 47 -2.22 6.10 -20.35
CA ALA A 47 -1.95 4.71 -20.00
C ALA A 47 -2.85 4.23 -18.85
N VAL A 48 -3.29 2.96 -18.95
CA VAL A 48 -4.10 2.33 -17.92
C VAL A 48 -3.22 2.04 -16.69
N VAL A 49 -3.75 2.31 -15.50
CA VAL A 49 -3.07 1.98 -14.23
C VAL A 49 -2.99 0.45 -14.08
N PRO A 50 -1.79 -0.12 -13.89
CA PRO A 50 -1.63 -1.56 -13.72
C PRO A 50 -2.37 -2.10 -12.49
N ASP A 51 -2.87 -3.34 -12.59
CA ASP A 51 -3.57 -3.98 -11.46
C ASP A 51 -2.64 -4.23 -10.26
N SER A 52 -1.34 -4.43 -10.49
CA SER A 52 -0.35 -4.51 -9.41
C SER A 52 -0.26 -3.21 -8.59
N TRP A 53 -0.50 -2.06 -9.22
CA TRP A 53 -0.47 -0.76 -8.53
C TRP A 53 -1.73 -0.55 -7.70
N LYS A 54 -2.88 -0.98 -8.22
CA LYS A 54 -4.14 -1.03 -7.45
C LYS A 54 -3.97 -1.93 -6.21
N LEU A 55 -3.33 -3.09 -6.38
CA LEU A 55 -3.05 -3.98 -5.25
C LEU A 55 -2.06 -3.36 -4.26
N ALA A 56 -1.03 -2.65 -4.74
CA ALA A 56 -0.06 -1.96 -3.90
C ALA A 56 -0.71 -0.92 -2.97
N GLU A 57 -1.68 -0.17 -3.49
CA GLU A 57 -2.46 0.79 -2.71
C GLU A 57 -3.23 0.11 -1.57
N ILE A 58 -3.88 -1.04 -1.85
CA ILE A 58 -4.61 -1.82 -0.83
C ILE A 58 -3.64 -2.34 0.25
N PHE A 59 -2.48 -2.85 -0.14
CA PHE A 59 -1.45 -3.29 0.82
C PHE A 59 -0.98 -2.14 1.71
N GLN A 60 -0.77 -0.95 1.15
CA GLN A 60 -0.36 0.21 1.91
C GLN A 60 -1.46 0.65 2.89
N ALA A 61 -2.71 0.74 2.45
CA ALA A 61 -3.84 1.12 3.30
C ALA A 61 -4.04 0.13 4.45
N ARG A 62 -4.00 -1.18 4.17
CA ARG A 62 -4.09 -2.24 5.17
C ARG A 62 -2.95 -2.18 6.18
N HIS A 63 -1.73 -1.92 5.71
CA HIS A 63 -0.58 -1.77 6.58
C HIS A 63 -0.75 -0.57 7.52
N THR A 64 -1.12 0.60 6.99
CA THR A 64 -1.38 1.80 7.80
C THR A 64 -2.49 1.54 8.84
N TRP A 65 -3.58 0.87 8.47
CA TRP A 65 -4.64 0.50 9.41
C TRP A 65 -4.14 -0.45 10.52
N SER A 66 -3.35 -1.46 10.16
CA SER A 66 -2.79 -2.41 11.13
C SER A 66 -1.92 -1.72 12.18
N GLN A 67 -1.19 -0.68 11.80
CA GLN A 67 -0.37 0.13 12.70
C GLN A 67 -1.22 0.98 13.67
N PHE A 68 -2.35 1.51 13.21
CA PHE A 68 -3.30 2.23 14.07
C PHE A 68 -4.03 1.30 15.06
N ASN A 69 -4.52 0.14 14.58
CA ASN A 69 -5.25 -0.82 15.42
C ASN A 69 -4.35 -1.64 16.35
N GLY A 70 -3.09 -1.84 15.98
CA GLY A 70 -2.09 -2.54 16.78
C GLY A 70 -1.60 -1.76 18.01
N GLY A 71 -1.94 -0.46 18.09
CA GLY A 71 -1.76 0.41 19.24
C GLY A 71 -0.36 0.37 19.84
N ASN A 72 0.60 1.16 19.32
CA ASN A 72 1.88 1.46 19.98
C ASN A 72 2.63 0.24 20.60
N ARG A 73 2.42 -0.97 20.08
CA ARG A 73 3.06 -2.20 20.57
C ARG A 73 4.22 -2.67 19.70
N ASP A 74 4.52 -1.94 18.62
CA ASP A 74 5.79 -2.09 17.90
C ASP A 74 6.98 -1.48 18.70
N GLU A 75 6.72 -0.89 19.89
CA GLU A 75 7.71 -0.53 20.92
C GLU A 75 7.61 -1.42 22.17
N ILE A 76 7.52 -2.75 22.06
CA ILE A 76 7.82 -3.62 23.22
C ILE A 76 8.67 -4.81 22.79
N GLY A 77 9.98 -4.59 22.78
CA GLY A 77 10.97 -5.66 22.88
C GLY A 77 11.80 -5.45 24.13
N ALA A 78 11.86 -6.45 25.02
CA ALA A 78 12.75 -6.45 26.19
C ALA A 78 14.25 -6.36 25.80
N ASP A 79 14.58 -6.55 24.51
CA ASP A 79 15.94 -6.63 23.96
C ASP A 79 16.29 -5.55 22.91
N GLY A 80 15.52 -4.46 22.80
CA GLY A 80 15.96 -3.27 22.03
C GLY A 80 15.99 -3.39 20.49
N TYR A 81 15.28 -4.35 19.89
CA TYR A 81 15.11 -4.38 18.44
C TYR A 81 13.99 -3.43 17.98
N ALA A 82 14.37 -2.25 17.48
CA ALA A 82 13.45 -1.30 16.86
C ALA A 82 12.98 -1.83 15.50
N VAL A 83 11.68 -2.01 15.31
CA VAL A 83 11.11 -2.26 13.98
C VAL A 83 10.89 -0.90 13.30
N PRO A 84 11.57 -0.60 12.19
CA PRO A 84 11.41 0.68 11.51
C PRO A 84 10.00 0.84 10.93
N VAL A 85 9.33 1.93 11.33
CA VAL A 85 8.09 2.39 10.71
C VAL A 85 8.45 2.97 9.34
N TYR A 86 8.29 2.17 8.28
CA TYR A 86 8.54 2.63 6.93
C TYR A 86 7.33 3.39 6.39
N PRO A 87 7.53 4.55 5.73
CA PRO A 87 6.42 5.31 5.15
C PRO A 87 5.69 4.55 4.03
N LEU A 88 6.38 3.63 3.33
CA LEU A 88 5.77 2.74 2.35
C LEU A 88 6.17 1.29 2.63
N VAL A 89 5.19 0.38 2.72
CA VAL A 89 5.42 -1.04 3.00
C VAL A 89 6.18 -1.70 1.85
N PHE A 90 7.11 -2.60 2.17
CA PHE A 90 7.98 -3.23 1.17
C PHE A 90 7.21 -3.96 0.07
N ALA A 91 6.10 -4.63 0.41
CA ALA A 91 5.25 -5.30 -0.56
C ALA A 91 4.68 -4.30 -1.60
N ALA A 92 4.18 -3.16 -1.16
CA ALA A 92 3.69 -2.11 -2.06
C ALA A 92 4.82 -1.56 -2.94
N ARG A 93 6.02 -1.37 -2.38
CA ARG A 93 7.20 -0.93 -3.16
C ARG A 93 7.56 -1.90 -4.28
N ASP A 94 7.62 -3.20 -3.97
CA ASP A 94 7.99 -4.23 -4.94
C ASP A 94 6.89 -4.44 -6.00
N LEU A 95 5.61 -4.18 -5.68
CA LEU A 95 4.51 -4.18 -6.65
C LEU A 95 4.55 -2.96 -7.60
N LEU A 96 4.94 -1.79 -7.09
CA LEU A 96 5.05 -0.56 -7.87
C LEU A 96 6.31 -0.53 -8.74
N ARG A 97 7.43 -1.01 -8.20
CA ARG A 97 8.73 -1.12 -8.88
C ARG A 97 9.33 -2.49 -8.61
N PRO A 98 8.91 -3.52 -9.37
CA PRO A 98 9.50 -4.84 -9.28
C PRO A 98 11.01 -4.77 -9.49
N LYS A 99 11.78 -5.45 -8.64
CA LYS A 99 13.23 -5.55 -8.81
C LYS A 99 13.52 -6.35 -10.08
N SER A 100 13.81 -5.66 -11.18
CA SER A 100 14.29 -6.34 -12.39
C SER A 100 15.71 -6.84 -12.13
N SER A 101 15.94 -8.15 -12.28
CA SER A 101 17.29 -8.68 -12.36
C SER A 101 18.03 -8.00 -13.52
N PRO A 102 19.29 -7.52 -13.35
CA PRO A 102 20.08 -6.96 -14.45
C PRO A 102 20.16 -7.91 -15.65
N LEU A 103 20.04 -9.22 -15.40
CA LEU A 103 20.08 -10.27 -16.42
C LEU A 103 18.84 -10.29 -17.33
N SER A 104 17.72 -9.70 -16.93
CA SER A 104 16.52 -9.62 -17.79
C SER A 104 16.72 -8.65 -18.96
N ARG A 105 17.73 -7.77 -18.91
CA ARG A 105 18.08 -6.83 -19.98
C ARG A 105 19.06 -7.41 -21.00
N LEU A 106 19.54 -8.65 -20.79
CA LEU A 106 20.50 -9.36 -21.64
C LEU A 106 19.84 -10.46 -22.49
N ARG A 107 18.51 -10.55 -22.51
CA ARG A 107 17.75 -11.48 -23.35
C ARG A 107 16.98 -10.74 -24.44
#